data_AF-A0A0F8NCW3-F1
#
_entry.id   AF-A0A0F8NCW3-F1
#
_cell.length_a   1.000
_cell.length_b   1.000
_cell.length_c   1.000
_cell.angle_alpha   90.00
_cell.angle_beta   90.00
_cell.angle_gamma   90.00
#
_symmetry.space_group_name_H-M   'P 1'
#
loop_
_entity.id
_entity.type
_entity.pdbx_description
1 polymer ?
#
loop_
_entity_poly.entity_id
_entity_poly.type
_entity_poly.pdbx_seq_one_letter_code
_entity_poly.pdbx_strand_id
1 'polypeptide(L)'
;MQQALMYAEMLDIPFAFSSNGDAFLLHDRTGTLGKVEEEISLDKFPSPEFLWRKYCEWKGLDEDRQRIVTQDYFSDRQKSLRYYQRIAINRTIEAIAKGQDRILLVMATGTGKTLTAFQIIWRLWKAGVKKRILFLADRNILVDQTKINDFKHFGKAMTKIKNREAEKSYEIYLSLYQAVSGTEEEKNIYKQFFPDFFDLVIVDECHRGSAAEDSAWREILEYFSSATQIGLTATPKETKDVSNIHYFGEPIYTYSLISIKKSTESLSSAFIELQPHSGCAFLYWV
;
A
#
# COMPACT_ATOMS: atom_id res chain seq x y z
N MET A 1 22.83 13.70 -14.08
CA MET A 1 22.37 13.64 -12.67
C MET A 1 20.97 14.20 -12.45
N GLN A 2 20.66 15.46 -12.78
CA GLN A 2 19.34 16.06 -12.48
C GLN A 2 18.14 15.22 -12.97
N GLN A 3 18.22 14.65 -14.18
CA GLN A 3 17.21 13.74 -14.70
C GLN A 3 17.09 12.43 -13.88
N ALA A 4 18.22 11.86 -13.44
CA ALA A 4 18.23 10.66 -12.61
C ALA A 4 17.58 10.93 -11.23
N LEU A 5 17.80 12.11 -10.66
CA LEU A 5 17.16 12.54 -9.40
C LEU A 5 15.66 12.73 -9.54
N MET A 6 15.21 13.33 -10.65
CA MET A 6 13.78 13.46 -10.95
C MET A 6 13.10 12.08 -10.99
N TYR A 7 13.72 11.10 -11.64
CA TYR A 7 13.20 9.73 -11.65
C TYR A 7 13.29 9.04 -10.29
N ALA A 8 14.39 9.21 -9.55
CA ALA A 8 14.53 8.65 -8.21
C ALA A 8 13.45 9.19 -7.27
N GLU A 9 13.11 10.47 -7.38
CA GLU A 9 11.99 11.08 -6.65
C GLU A 9 10.64 10.46 -7.08
N MET A 10 10.37 10.36 -8.38
CA MET A 10 9.12 9.79 -8.90
C MET A 10 8.92 8.31 -8.53
N LEU A 11 10.01 7.53 -8.53
CA LEU A 11 10.01 6.09 -8.27
C LEU A 11 10.24 5.75 -6.79
N ASP A 12 10.45 6.74 -5.93
CA ASP A 12 10.78 6.58 -4.52
C ASP A 12 12.06 5.73 -4.27
N ILE A 13 13.07 5.90 -5.14
CA ILE A 13 14.33 5.15 -5.10
C ILE A 13 15.41 5.95 -4.36
N PRO A 14 16.15 5.34 -3.41
CA PRO A 14 17.13 6.08 -2.60
C PRO A 14 18.46 6.39 -3.27
N PHE A 15 18.85 5.60 -4.27
CA PHE A 15 20.15 5.73 -4.94
C PHE A 15 19.93 6.04 -6.41
N ALA A 16 20.50 7.14 -6.90
CA ALA A 16 20.43 7.54 -8.29
C ALA A 16 21.81 7.45 -8.94
N PHE A 17 21.88 6.94 -10.16
CA PHE A 17 23.12 6.80 -10.91
C PHE A 17 23.01 7.55 -12.23
N SER A 18 24.09 8.21 -12.63
CA SER A 18 24.26 8.85 -13.94
C SER A 18 25.59 8.41 -14.50
N SER A 19 25.67 8.05 -15.78
CA SER A 19 26.95 7.66 -16.41
C SER A 19 27.17 8.43 -17.70
N ASN A 20 28.43 8.70 -18.01
CA ASN A 20 28.90 9.20 -19.31
C ASN A 20 29.63 8.12 -20.12
N GLY A 21 29.72 6.88 -19.63
CA GLY A 21 30.46 5.77 -20.24
C GLY A 21 31.84 5.50 -19.66
N ASP A 22 32.44 6.46 -18.94
CA ASP A 22 33.77 6.31 -18.32
C ASP A 22 33.71 6.07 -16.80
N ALA A 23 32.66 6.59 -16.16
CA ALA A 23 32.39 6.42 -14.74
C ALA A 23 30.87 6.49 -14.46
N PHE A 24 30.48 6.18 -13.23
CA PHE A 24 29.16 6.51 -12.71
C PHE A 24 29.29 7.62 -11.67
N LEU A 25 28.37 8.57 -11.72
CA LEU A 25 28.09 9.48 -10.62
C LEU A 25 26.93 8.88 -9.83
N LEU A 26 27.19 8.48 -8.59
CA LEU A 26 26.20 8.02 -7.61
C LEU A 26 25.72 9.21 -6.77
N HIS A 27 24.41 9.29 -6.57
CA HIS A 27 23.79 10.19 -5.60
C HIS A 27 23.01 9.39 -4.56
N ASP A 28 23.36 9.58 -3.28
CA ASP A 28 22.74 8.95 -2.12
C ASP A 28 21.72 9.89 -1.46
N ARG A 29 20.44 9.55 -1.55
CA ARG A 29 19.34 10.29 -0.92
C ARG A 29 19.08 9.85 0.53
N THR A 30 19.80 8.85 1.02
CA THR A 30 19.63 8.26 2.36
C THR A 30 20.59 8.84 3.40
N GLY A 31 21.74 9.34 2.95
CA GLY A 31 22.85 9.76 3.83
C GLY A 31 23.65 8.61 4.44
N THR A 32 23.33 7.35 4.13
CA THR A 32 23.98 6.16 4.72
C THR A 32 25.37 5.87 4.15
N LEU A 33 25.76 6.51 3.03
CA LEU A 33 27.09 6.39 2.43
C LEU A 33 28.07 7.48 2.90
N GLY A 34 27.60 8.46 3.67
CA GLY A 34 28.43 9.56 4.21
C GLY A 34 28.78 10.65 3.20
N LYS A 35 28.64 10.40 1.89
CA LYS A 35 28.69 11.41 0.82
C LYS A 35 27.37 11.41 0.07
N VAL A 36 26.86 12.62 -0.21
CA VAL A 36 25.64 12.79 -1.01
C VAL A 36 25.90 12.44 -2.47
N GLU A 37 27.07 12.79 -3.00
CA GLU A 37 27.48 12.44 -4.37
C GLU A 37 28.91 11.89 -4.39
N GLU A 38 29.12 10.84 -5.17
CA GLU A 38 30.43 10.21 -5.36
C GLU A 38 30.58 9.69 -6.79
N GLU A 39 31.73 9.97 -7.40
CA GLU A 39 32.13 9.35 -8.66
C GLU A 39 32.75 7.98 -8.39
N ILE A 40 32.24 6.96 -9.07
CA ILE A 40 32.69 5.57 -8.96
C ILE A 40 33.11 5.07 -10.35
N SER A 41 34.20 4.29 -10.40
CA SER A 41 34.67 3.67 -11.63
C SER A 41 33.72 2.56 -12.10
N LEU A 42 33.78 2.20 -13.40
CA LEU A 42 32.86 1.24 -14.01
C LEU A 42 32.87 -0.15 -13.35
N ASP A 43 34.03 -0.57 -12.83
CA ASP A 43 34.26 -1.83 -12.13
C ASP A 43 33.77 -1.83 -10.68
N LYS A 44 33.36 -0.65 -10.16
CA LYS A 44 32.93 -0.46 -8.76
C LYS A 44 31.44 -0.16 -8.63
N PHE A 45 30.64 -0.53 -9.63
CA PHE A 45 29.19 -0.40 -9.51
C PHE A 45 28.69 -1.22 -8.30
N PRO A 46 27.90 -0.64 -7.38
CA PRO A 46 27.50 -1.33 -6.16
C PRO A 46 26.65 -2.57 -6.45
N SER A 47 26.90 -3.67 -5.73
CA SER A 47 26.09 -4.87 -5.87
C SER A 47 24.66 -4.65 -5.34
N PRO A 48 23.67 -5.40 -5.84
CA PRO A 48 22.30 -5.36 -5.32
C PRO A 48 22.23 -5.58 -3.81
N GLU A 49 23.03 -6.50 -3.27
CA GLU A 49 23.10 -6.83 -1.84
C GLU A 49 23.63 -5.65 -1.01
N PHE A 50 24.63 -4.94 -1.54
CA PHE A 50 25.15 -3.75 -0.89
C PHE A 50 24.09 -2.65 -0.79
N LEU A 51 23.42 -2.36 -1.91
CA LEU A 51 22.37 -1.34 -1.96
C LEU A 51 21.17 -1.73 -1.09
N TRP A 52 20.80 -3.01 -1.07
CA TRP A 52 19.76 -3.53 -0.19
C TRP A 52 20.11 -3.34 1.29
N ARG A 53 21.33 -3.68 1.71
CA ARG A 53 21.77 -3.47 3.10
C ARG A 53 21.67 -1.99 3.50
N LYS A 54 22.09 -1.09 2.60
CA LYS A 54 22.01 0.36 2.84
C LYS A 54 20.57 0.87 2.87
N TYR A 55 19.71 0.32 2.02
CA TYR A 55 18.27 0.55 2.08
C TYR A 55 17.67 0.10 3.43
N CYS A 56 18.02 -1.09 3.91
CA CYS A 56 17.57 -1.59 5.21
C CYS A 56 18.05 -0.72 6.38
N GLU A 57 19.31 -0.27 6.34
CA GLU A 57 19.87 0.68 7.31
C GLU A 57 19.07 1.98 7.34
N TRP A 58 18.87 2.60 6.16
CA TRP A 58 18.10 3.84 6.02
C TRP A 58 16.65 3.71 6.51
N LYS A 59 16.00 2.59 6.16
CA LYS A 59 14.60 2.34 6.52
C LYS A 59 14.44 1.76 7.92
N GLY A 60 15.51 1.37 8.62
CA GLY A 60 15.41 0.71 9.93
C GLY A 60 14.71 -0.66 9.86
N LEU A 61 15.07 -1.48 8.86
CA LEU A 61 14.49 -2.80 8.62
C LEU A 61 15.39 -3.88 9.23
N ASP A 62 15.05 -4.33 10.43
CA ASP A 62 15.61 -5.54 11.04
C ASP A 62 15.17 -6.81 10.29
N GLU A 63 15.69 -7.97 10.70
CA GLU A 63 15.42 -9.25 10.02
C GLU A 63 13.93 -9.61 9.99
N ASP A 64 13.18 -9.31 11.04
CA ASP A 64 11.75 -9.62 11.11
C ASP A 64 10.94 -8.71 10.18
N ARG A 65 11.27 -7.41 10.15
CA ARG A 65 10.66 -6.46 9.21
C ARG A 65 11.00 -6.81 7.76
N GLN A 66 12.23 -7.25 7.50
CA GLN A 66 12.66 -7.71 6.18
C GLN A 66 11.75 -8.83 5.66
N ARG A 67 11.46 -9.86 6.48
CA ARG A 67 10.56 -10.98 6.10
C ARG A 67 9.18 -10.51 5.64
N ILE A 68 8.70 -9.37 6.15
CA ILE A 68 7.40 -8.79 5.77
C ILE A 68 7.54 -7.98 4.47
N VAL A 69 8.51 -7.06 4.41
CA VAL A 69 8.67 -6.14 3.26
C VAL A 69 9.22 -6.81 2.01
N THR A 70 9.80 -8.00 2.12
CA THR A 70 10.27 -8.73 0.94
C THR A 70 9.19 -9.56 0.28
N GLN A 71 8.08 -9.89 0.97
CA GLN A 71 7.04 -10.78 0.43
C GLN A 71 6.62 -10.41 -0.99
N ASP A 72 6.51 -11.42 -1.86
CA ASP A 72 6.22 -11.20 -3.26
C ASP A 72 4.79 -10.67 -3.48
N TYR A 73 4.66 -9.84 -4.51
CA TYR A 73 3.36 -9.49 -5.06
C TYR A 73 2.69 -10.75 -5.61
N PHE A 74 1.36 -10.75 -5.59
CA PHE A 74 0.62 -11.68 -6.44
C PHE A 74 0.82 -11.29 -7.91
N SER A 75 1.22 -12.24 -8.75
CA SER A 75 1.44 -12.01 -10.19
C SER A 75 0.67 -13.04 -11.01
N ASP A 76 -0.30 -12.58 -11.79
CA ASP A 76 -1.08 -13.40 -12.72
C ASP A 76 -0.61 -13.19 -14.18
N ARG A 77 0.70 -13.08 -14.42
CA ARG A 77 1.42 -12.96 -15.73
C ARG A 77 0.91 -11.93 -16.78
N GLN A 78 -0.25 -11.32 -16.60
CA GLN A 78 -1.01 -10.51 -17.57
C GLN A 78 -1.11 -9.05 -17.13
N LYS A 79 -0.91 -8.73 -15.85
CA LYS A 79 -1.01 -7.37 -15.30
C LYS A 79 0.18 -7.05 -14.42
N SER A 80 1.07 -6.19 -14.90
CA SER A 80 2.12 -5.58 -14.09
C SER A 80 1.56 -4.40 -13.30
N LEU A 81 1.96 -4.27 -12.03
CA LEU A 81 1.66 -3.08 -11.23
C LEU A 81 2.34 -1.84 -11.83
N ARG A 82 1.66 -0.70 -11.77
CA ARG A 82 2.25 0.59 -12.14
C ARG A 82 3.18 1.06 -11.03
N TYR A 83 4.18 1.89 -11.35
CA TYR A 83 5.20 2.34 -10.39
C TYR A 83 4.57 2.94 -9.12
N TYR A 84 3.57 3.81 -9.25
CA TYR A 84 2.89 4.44 -8.12
C TYR A 84 2.10 3.45 -7.25
N GLN A 85 1.61 2.35 -7.83
CA GLN A 85 0.96 1.29 -7.07
C GLN A 85 2.00 0.54 -6.23
N ARG A 86 3.18 0.23 -6.81
CA ARG A 86 4.29 -0.40 -6.06
C ARG A 86 4.74 0.49 -4.91
N ILE A 87 4.89 1.80 -5.12
CA ILE A 87 5.27 2.75 -4.07
C ILE A 87 4.21 2.75 -2.96
N ALA A 88 2.92 2.90 -3.31
CA ALA A 88 1.83 2.87 -2.34
C ALA A 88 1.84 1.58 -1.50
N ILE A 89 1.99 0.43 -2.16
CA ILE A 89 2.05 -0.88 -1.49
C ILE A 89 3.28 -0.96 -0.59
N ASN A 90 4.48 -0.66 -1.10
CA ASN A 90 5.73 -0.81 -0.34
C ASN A 90 5.77 0.10 0.88
N ARG A 91 5.41 1.38 0.73
CA ARG A 91 5.32 2.30 1.87
C ARG A 91 4.33 1.82 2.92
N THR A 92 3.20 1.24 2.48
CA THR A 92 2.21 0.67 3.40
C THR A 92 2.77 -0.52 4.17
N ILE A 93 3.40 -1.47 3.47
CA ILE A 93 3.99 -2.66 4.11
C ILE A 93 5.12 -2.27 5.07
N GLU A 94 5.97 -1.31 4.68
CA GLU A 94 7.02 -0.74 5.54
C GLU A 94 6.43 -0.07 6.79
N ALA A 95 5.38 0.73 6.65
CA ALA A 95 4.72 1.39 7.78
C ALA A 95 4.15 0.37 8.77
N ILE A 96 3.47 -0.66 8.26
CA ILE A 96 2.92 -1.75 9.10
C ILE A 96 4.03 -2.54 9.79
N ALA A 97 5.11 -2.86 9.07
CA ALA A 97 6.26 -3.55 9.65
C ALA A 97 6.93 -2.73 10.78
N LYS A 98 6.81 -1.40 10.74
CA LYS A 98 7.29 -0.48 11.78
C LYS A 98 6.29 -0.26 12.92
N GLY A 99 5.14 -0.93 12.90
CA GLY A 99 4.10 -0.80 13.93
C GLY A 99 3.18 0.41 13.76
N GLN A 100 3.09 0.99 12.56
CA GLN A 100 2.10 2.03 12.28
C GLN A 100 0.73 1.41 12.02
N ASP A 101 -0.21 1.66 12.93
CA ASP A 101 -1.55 1.06 12.88
C ASP A 101 -2.61 1.92 12.18
N ARG A 102 -2.30 3.16 11.81
CA ARG A 102 -3.21 4.01 11.02
C ARG A 102 -2.52 4.58 9.81
N ILE A 103 -3.08 4.29 8.64
CA ILE A 103 -2.46 4.58 7.35
C ILE A 103 -3.51 5.18 6.41
N LEU A 104 -3.15 6.28 5.74
CA LEU A 104 -3.95 6.88 4.68
C LEU A 104 -3.21 6.81 3.35
N LEU A 105 -3.92 6.35 2.31
CA LEU A 105 -3.46 6.35 0.92
C LEU A 105 -4.41 7.19 0.07
N VAL A 106 -3.85 8.19 -0.61
CA VAL A 106 -4.60 9.03 -1.55
C VAL A 106 -4.26 8.61 -2.97
N MET A 107 -5.25 8.12 -3.71
CA MET A 107 -5.11 7.61 -5.06
C MET A 107 -6.31 8.01 -5.91
N ALA A 108 -6.05 8.80 -6.97
CA ALA A 108 -7.09 9.28 -7.88
C ALA A 108 -7.96 8.15 -8.45
N THR A 109 -9.22 8.44 -8.74
CA THR A 109 -10.15 7.46 -9.33
C THR A 109 -9.58 6.87 -10.63
N GLY A 110 -9.76 5.56 -10.83
CA GLY A 110 -9.25 4.86 -12.01
C GLY A 110 -7.76 4.50 -11.97
N THR A 111 -7.05 4.79 -10.87
CA THR A 111 -5.62 4.42 -10.70
C THR A 111 -5.41 3.06 -10.03
N GLY A 112 -6.49 2.28 -9.84
CA GLY A 112 -6.40 0.90 -9.36
C GLY A 112 -6.25 0.75 -7.85
N LYS A 113 -7.00 1.53 -7.06
CA LYS A 113 -7.07 1.40 -5.58
C LYS A 113 -7.36 -0.02 -5.10
N THR A 114 -8.36 -0.67 -5.69
CA THR A 114 -8.75 -2.04 -5.34
C THR A 114 -7.62 -3.04 -5.57
N LEU A 115 -6.85 -2.87 -6.66
CA LEU A 115 -5.67 -3.69 -6.95
C LEU A 115 -4.54 -3.42 -5.94
N THR A 116 -4.33 -2.16 -5.55
CA THR A 116 -3.37 -1.79 -4.50
C THR A 116 -3.76 -2.43 -3.17
N ALA A 117 -5.04 -2.35 -2.77
CA ALA A 117 -5.56 -2.97 -1.56
C ALA A 117 -5.36 -4.49 -1.58
N PHE A 118 -5.72 -5.15 -2.69
CA PHE A 118 -5.50 -6.58 -2.89
C PHE A 118 -4.03 -6.97 -2.65
N GLN A 119 -3.08 -6.25 -3.24
CA GLN A 119 -1.66 -6.55 -3.09
C GLN A 119 -1.15 -6.31 -1.67
N ILE A 120 -1.62 -5.27 -0.98
CA ILE A 120 -1.30 -5.05 0.43
C ILE A 120 -1.78 -6.23 1.28
N ILE A 121 -3.05 -6.61 1.13
CA ILE A 121 -3.65 -7.76 1.83
C ILE A 121 -2.86 -9.02 1.51
N TRP A 122 -2.59 -9.28 0.24
CA TRP A 122 -1.88 -10.48 -0.21
C TRP A 122 -0.52 -10.61 0.47
N ARG A 123 0.29 -9.55 0.46
CA ARG A 123 1.64 -9.57 1.04
C ARG A 123 1.62 -9.79 2.55
N LEU A 124 0.74 -9.10 3.26
CA LEU A 124 0.59 -9.26 4.72
C LEU A 124 0.04 -10.64 5.11
N TRP A 125 -0.91 -11.15 4.32
CA TRP A 125 -1.50 -12.47 4.49
C TRP A 125 -0.47 -13.58 4.23
N LYS A 126 0.33 -13.46 3.16
CA LYS A 126 1.43 -14.40 2.86
C LYS A 126 2.59 -14.33 3.85
N ALA A 127 2.90 -13.15 4.40
CA ALA A 127 3.82 -13.02 5.53
C ALA A 127 3.27 -13.67 6.81
N GLY A 128 1.97 -13.95 6.90
CA GLY A 128 1.32 -14.49 8.10
C GLY A 128 1.16 -13.48 9.24
N VAL A 129 1.41 -12.19 8.98
CA VAL A 129 1.35 -11.11 9.99
C VAL A 129 -0.06 -10.54 10.16
N LYS A 130 -0.92 -10.69 9.16
CA LYS A 130 -2.35 -10.34 9.22
C LYS A 130 -3.16 -11.52 8.70
N LYS A 131 -3.98 -12.13 9.54
CA LYS A 131 -4.73 -13.36 9.24
C LYS A 131 -6.22 -13.09 9.12
N ARG A 132 -6.76 -12.20 9.96
CA ARG A 132 -8.18 -11.81 9.95
C ARG A 132 -8.30 -10.41 9.41
N ILE A 133 -8.83 -10.29 8.21
CA ILE A 133 -8.80 -9.07 7.41
C ILE A 133 -10.23 -8.69 7.04
N LEU A 134 -10.61 -7.44 7.31
CA LEU A 134 -11.89 -6.86 6.91
C LEU A 134 -11.66 -5.80 5.84
N PHE A 135 -12.31 -5.96 4.68
CA PHE A 135 -12.35 -4.96 3.62
C PHE A 135 -13.76 -4.38 3.51
N LEU A 136 -13.86 -3.07 3.67
CA LEU A 136 -15.09 -2.28 3.65
C LEU A 136 -15.16 -1.45 2.38
N ALA A 137 -16.30 -1.49 1.70
CA ALA A 137 -16.58 -0.65 0.53
C ALA A 137 -17.98 -0.01 0.62
N ASP A 138 -18.21 1.01 -0.22
CA ASP A 138 -19.47 1.77 -0.28
C ASP A 138 -20.65 0.98 -0.84
N ARG A 139 -20.45 0.27 -1.95
CA ARG A 139 -21.55 -0.29 -2.74
C ARG A 139 -21.46 -1.79 -2.87
N ASN A 140 -22.61 -2.46 -2.82
CA ASN A 140 -22.72 -3.91 -3.01
C ASN A 140 -22.02 -4.38 -4.29
N ILE A 141 -22.21 -3.62 -5.37
CA ILE A 141 -21.60 -3.88 -6.68
C ILE A 141 -20.07 -3.86 -6.59
N LEU A 142 -19.49 -2.91 -5.83
CA LEU A 142 -18.04 -2.83 -5.65
C LEU A 142 -17.52 -4.03 -4.86
N VAL A 143 -18.24 -4.45 -3.82
CA VAL A 143 -17.87 -5.65 -3.04
C VAL A 143 -17.94 -6.90 -3.91
N ASP A 144 -19.02 -7.08 -4.68
CA ASP A 144 -19.19 -8.26 -5.53
C ASP A 144 -18.14 -8.27 -6.65
N GLN A 145 -17.86 -7.12 -7.27
CA GLN A 145 -16.82 -6.98 -8.29
C GLN A 145 -15.43 -7.27 -7.73
N THR A 146 -15.12 -6.75 -6.54
CA THR A 146 -13.88 -7.02 -5.82
C THR A 146 -13.74 -8.51 -5.55
N LYS A 147 -14.79 -9.17 -5.04
CA LYS A 147 -14.78 -10.61 -4.75
C LYS A 147 -14.52 -11.45 -6.00
N ILE A 148 -15.20 -11.14 -7.10
CA ILE A 148 -15.21 -11.98 -8.32
C ILE A 148 -13.96 -11.75 -9.16
N ASN A 149 -13.45 -10.52 -9.23
CA ASN A 149 -12.37 -10.18 -10.16
C ASN A 149 -11.03 -10.04 -9.46
N ASP A 150 -10.94 -9.13 -8.48
CA ASP A 150 -9.67 -8.72 -7.90
C ASP A 150 -9.20 -9.70 -6.81
N PHE A 151 -10.11 -10.09 -5.92
CA PHE A 151 -9.83 -10.89 -4.73
C PHE A 151 -10.08 -12.39 -4.93
N LYS A 152 -10.46 -12.82 -6.14
CA LYS A 152 -10.76 -14.24 -6.46
C LYS A 152 -9.65 -15.21 -6.05
N HIS A 153 -8.41 -14.75 -6.01
CA HIS A 153 -7.23 -15.55 -5.68
C HIS A 153 -7.10 -15.90 -4.20
N PHE A 154 -7.87 -15.25 -3.32
CA PHE A 154 -8.01 -15.70 -1.94
C PHE A 154 -8.90 -16.94 -1.81
N GLY A 155 -9.69 -17.26 -2.83
CA GLY A 155 -10.45 -18.50 -2.93
C GLY A 155 -11.31 -18.78 -1.68
N LYS A 156 -11.09 -19.93 -1.06
CA LYS A 156 -11.85 -20.40 0.11
C LYS A 156 -11.54 -19.65 1.40
N ALA A 157 -10.45 -18.87 1.45
CA ALA A 157 -10.11 -18.06 2.62
C ALA A 157 -11.00 -16.80 2.74
N MET A 158 -11.75 -16.46 1.69
CA MET A 158 -12.53 -15.23 1.62
C MET A 158 -14.04 -15.47 1.64
N THR A 159 -14.77 -14.62 2.38
CA THR A 159 -16.23 -14.54 2.34
C THR A 159 -16.74 -13.11 2.16
N LYS A 160 -17.99 -12.97 1.73
CA LYS A 160 -18.74 -11.72 1.79
C LYS A 160 -19.73 -11.87 2.93
N ILE A 161 -19.72 -10.96 3.89
CA ILE A 161 -20.70 -10.96 4.98
C ILE A 161 -22.08 -10.71 4.36
N LYS A 162 -22.99 -11.68 4.53
CA LYS A 162 -24.38 -11.64 4.03
C LYS A 162 -25.31 -12.07 5.18
N ASN A 163 -26.53 -11.54 5.18
CA ASN A 163 -27.68 -12.11 5.92
C ASN A 163 -27.49 -12.36 7.43
N ARG A 164 -27.02 -11.36 8.18
CA ARG A 164 -27.10 -11.30 9.66
C ARG A 164 -26.38 -12.43 10.44
N GLU A 165 -25.69 -13.36 9.81
CA GLU A 165 -24.83 -14.34 10.47
C GLU A 165 -23.40 -14.30 9.91
N ALA A 166 -22.44 -14.15 10.82
CA ALA A 166 -21.03 -14.14 10.49
C ALA A 166 -20.35 -15.49 10.77
N GLU A 167 -20.01 -16.23 9.71
CA GLU A 167 -19.13 -17.40 9.81
C GLU A 167 -17.69 -16.97 10.15
N LYS A 168 -17.19 -17.39 11.32
CA LYS A 168 -15.88 -16.97 11.87
C LYS A 168 -14.69 -17.83 11.39
N SER A 169 -14.89 -18.69 10.40
CA SER A 169 -13.91 -19.64 9.87
C SER A 169 -13.08 -19.10 8.71
N TYR A 170 -13.44 -17.94 8.15
CA TYR A 170 -12.71 -17.30 7.06
C TYR A 170 -11.60 -16.40 7.60
N GLU A 171 -10.70 -16.01 6.69
CA GLU A 171 -9.57 -15.13 6.98
C GLU A 171 -9.81 -13.74 6.39
N ILE A 172 -10.51 -13.65 5.26
CA ILE A 172 -10.75 -12.40 4.54
C ILE A 172 -12.25 -12.16 4.41
N TYR A 173 -12.70 -11.02 4.93
CA TYR A 173 -14.10 -10.65 4.98
C TYR A 173 -14.32 -9.41 4.13
N LEU A 174 -15.27 -9.48 3.20
CA LEU A 174 -15.73 -8.33 2.45
C LEU A 174 -17.10 -7.89 2.97
N SER A 175 -17.27 -6.59 3.21
CA SER A 175 -18.55 -6.06 3.66
C SER A 175 -18.80 -4.63 3.17
N LEU A 176 -20.06 -4.21 3.26
CA LEU A 176 -20.42 -2.80 3.14
C LEU A 176 -20.38 -2.14 4.50
N TYR A 177 -19.97 -0.88 4.57
CA TYR A 177 -20.14 -0.12 5.81
C TYR A 177 -21.62 -0.03 6.20
N GLN A 178 -22.53 0.29 5.26
CA GLN A 178 -23.97 0.39 5.53
C GLN A 178 -24.63 -0.93 5.97
N ALA A 179 -24.06 -2.08 5.60
CA ALA A 179 -24.59 -3.38 5.99
C ALA A 179 -24.16 -3.80 7.40
N VAL A 180 -23.16 -3.13 7.96
CA VAL A 180 -22.66 -3.42 9.30
C VAL A 180 -22.89 -2.26 10.27
N SER A 181 -23.28 -1.06 9.83
CA SER A 181 -23.65 0.06 10.70
C SER A 181 -25.09 0.49 10.45
N GLY A 182 -25.91 0.57 11.49
CA GLY A 182 -27.27 1.11 11.39
C GLY A 182 -27.79 1.59 12.74
N THR A 183 -28.86 2.39 12.70
CA THR A 183 -29.51 2.96 13.90
C THR A 183 -30.17 1.92 14.79
N GLU A 184 -30.44 0.73 14.26
CA GLU A 184 -30.96 -0.42 15.01
C GLU A 184 -29.81 -1.36 15.34
N GLU A 185 -29.75 -1.84 16.58
CA GLU A 185 -28.67 -2.70 17.07
C GLU A 185 -28.53 -4.00 16.26
N GLU A 186 -29.63 -4.51 15.70
CA GLU A 186 -29.67 -5.65 14.78
C GLU A 186 -28.93 -5.43 13.45
N LYS A 187 -28.65 -4.18 13.07
CA LYS A 187 -27.89 -3.82 11.87
C LYS A 187 -26.38 -3.77 12.12
N ASN A 188 -25.95 -3.84 13.38
CA ASN A 188 -24.54 -3.80 13.77
C ASN A 188 -23.86 -5.17 13.68
N ILE A 189 -23.87 -5.79 12.49
CA ILE A 189 -23.33 -7.15 12.27
C ILE A 189 -21.86 -7.24 12.70
N TYR A 190 -21.08 -6.16 12.62
CA TYR A 190 -19.69 -6.17 13.09
C TYR A 190 -19.54 -6.52 14.58
N LYS A 191 -20.55 -6.21 15.42
CA LYS A 191 -20.53 -6.54 16.86
C LYS A 191 -20.67 -8.04 17.15
N GLN A 192 -20.96 -8.87 16.14
CA GLN A 192 -20.89 -10.33 16.27
C GLN A 192 -19.45 -10.83 16.33
N PHE A 193 -18.50 -10.04 15.83
CA PHE A 193 -17.06 -10.27 15.99
C PHE A 193 -16.58 -9.56 17.26
N PHE A 194 -15.60 -10.14 17.93
CA PHE A 194 -14.96 -9.47 19.07
C PHE A 194 -14.18 -8.23 18.60
N PRO A 195 -14.02 -7.19 19.43
CA PRO A 195 -13.24 -5.99 19.10
C PRO A 195 -11.81 -6.25 18.61
N ASP A 196 -11.20 -7.35 19.07
CA ASP A 196 -9.85 -7.79 18.74
C ASP A 196 -9.82 -8.90 17.66
N PHE A 197 -10.96 -9.15 17.00
CA PHE A 197 -11.06 -10.24 16.04
C PHE A 197 -10.24 -9.99 14.78
N PHE A 198 -10.23 -8.76 14.25
CA PHE A 198 -9.50 -8.44 13.02
C PHE A 198 -8.09 -7.92 13.31
N ASP A 199 -7.12 -8.38 12.53
CA ASP A 199 -5.74 -7.88 12.57
C ASP A 199 -5.57 -6.65 11.66
N LEU A 200 -6.41 -6.55 10.62
CA LEU A 200 -6.37 -5.54 9.58
C LEU A 200 -7.78 -5.14 9.13
N VAL A 201 -8.06 -3.83 9.09
CA VAL A 201 -9.27 -3.27 8.49
C VAL A 201 -8.89 -2.29 7.38
N ILE A 202 -9.49 -2.45 6.21
CA ILE A 202 -9.27 -1.57 5.05
C ILE A 202 -10.60 -0.95 4.66
N VAL A 203 -10.62 0.37 4.48
CA VAL A 203 -11.80 1.12 4.05
C VAL A 203 -11.52 1.77 2.70
N ASP A 204 -12.24 1.32 1.66
CA ASP A 204 -12.22 1.98 0.36
C ASP A 204 -13.19 3.16 0.31
N GLU A 205 -12.77 4.22 -0.38
CA GLU A 205 -13.47 5.51 -0.47
C GLU A 205 -13.80 6.14 0.91
N CYS A 206 -12.82 6.20 1.82
CA CYS A 206 -12.94 6.74 3.20
C CYS A 206 -13.15 8.28 3.28
N HIS A 207 -13.89 8.85 2.34
CA HIS A 207 -14.19 10.28 2.16
C HIS A 207 -15.58 10.55 1.59
N ARG A 208 -16.27 9.52 1.08
CA ARG A 208 -17.53 9.66 0.32
C ARG A 208 -18.77 9.57 1.19
N GLY A 209 -18.66 9.85 2.48
CA GLY A 209 -19.80 9.89 3.37
C GLY A 209 -20.53 11.24 3.41
N SER A 210 -21.85 11.19 3.60
CA SER A 210 -22.54 12.15 4.48
C SER A 210 -21.95 12.09 5.90
N ALA A 211 -22.22 13.08 6.77
CA ALA A 211 -21.74 13.02 8.16
C ALA A 211 -22.12 11.71 8.89
N ALA A 212 -23.25 11.08 8.51
CA ALA A 212 -23.70 9.80 9.03
C ALA A 212 -22.95 8.58 8.43
N GLU A 213 -22.50 8.67 7.19
CA GLU A 213 -21.66 7.62 6.59
C GLU A 213 -20.21 7.75 7.07
N ASP A 214 -19.76 8.98 7.33
CA ASP A 214 -18.48 9.22 7.97
C ASP A 214 -18.47 8.73 9.42
N SER A 215 -19.59 8.83 10.15
CA SER A 215 -19.72 8.20 11.46
C SER A 215 -19.76 6.66 11.37
N ALA A 216 -20.42 6.10 10.36
CA ALA A 216 -20.56 4.65 10.18
C ALA A 216 -19.22 3.91 10.07
N TRP A 217 -18.34 4.30 9.13
CA TRP A 217 -17.04 3.63 9.02
C TRP A 217 -16.15 3.94 10.22
N ARG A 218 -16.24 5.14 10.79
CA ARG A 218 -15.46 5.51 11.98
C ARG A 218 -15.83 4.69 13.20
N GLU A 219 -17.12 4.45 13.45
CA GLU A 219 -17.59 3.57 14.53
C GLU A 219 -17.03 2.15 14.40
N ILE A 220 -16.99 1.61 13.17
CA ILE A 220 -16.42 0.28 12.92
C ILE A 220 -14.92 0.27 13.21
N LEU A 221 -14.18 1.31 12.80
CA LEU A 221 -12.75 1.41 13.06
C LEU A 221 -12.44 1.65 14.54
N GLU A 222 -13.26 2.42 15.25
CA GLU A 222 -13.11 2.61 16.70
C GLU A 222 -13.42 1.31 17.46
N TYR A 223 -14.39 0.52 17.00
CA TYR A 223 -14.68 -0.81 17.55
C TYR A 223 -13.49 -1.78 17.35
N PHE A 224 -12.93 -1.85 16.14
CA PHE A 224 -11.74 -2.67 15.84
C PHE A 224 -10.43 -1.89 16.02
N SER A 225 -10.30 -1.17 17.14
CA SER A 225 -9.17 -0.26 17.40
C SER A 225 -7.81 -0.94 17.56
N SER A 226 -7.77 -2.24 17.87
CA SER A 226 -6.52 -3.02 17.94
C SER A 226 -6.02 -3.47 16.56
N ALA A 227 -6.86 -3.40 15.53
CA ALA A 227 -6.46 -3.74 14.18
C ALA A 227 -5.58 -2.63 13.60
N THR A 228 -4.70 -2.99 12.67
CA THR A 228 -4.12 -1.98 11.76
C THR A 228 -5.20 -1.53 10.79
N GLN A 229 -5.27 -0.24 10.47
CA GLN A 229 -6.36 0.40 9.74
C GLN A 229 -5.81 1.19 8.56
N ILE A 230 -6.33 0.91 7.37
CA ILE A 230 -5.92 1.56 6.12
C ILE A 230 -7.12 2.24 5.48
N GLY A 231 -7.06 3.56 5.34
CA GLY A 231 -7.98 4.35 4.54
C GLY A 231 -7.47 4.52 3.11
N LEU A 232 -8.32 4.24 2.13
CA LEU A 232 -8.07 4.49 0.71
C LEU A 232 -9.05 5.55 0.22
N THR A 233 -8.55 6.63 -0.37
CA THR A 233 -9.39 7.75 -0.84
C THR A 233 -8.88 8.31 -2.16
N ALA A 234 -9.77 8.85 -3.00
CA ALA A 234 -9.39 9.66 -4.15
C ALA A 234 -9.31 11.16 -3.84
N THR A 235 -10.02 11.60 -2.82
CA THR A 235 -10.16 13.02 -2.46
C THR A 235 -10.14 13.12 -0.94
N PRO A 236 -8.97 13.36 -0.31
CA PRO A 236 -8.92 13.61 1.12
C PRO A 236 -9.77 14.85 1.41
N LYS A 237 -10.55 14.81 2.49
CA LYS A 237 -11.38 15.93 2.92
C LYS A 237 -10.72 16.57 4.14
N GLU A 238 -10.45 17.86 4.04
CA GLU A 238 -10.10 18.71 5.18
C GLU A 238 -11.26 19.66 5.44
N THR A 239 -12.25 19.22 6.22
CA THR A 239 -13.23 20.14 6.80
C THR A 239 -13.09 20.13 8.32
N LYS A 240 -13.55 21.22 8.97
CA LYS A 240 -13.42 21.44 10.42
C LYS A 240 -14.03 20.32 11.28
N ASP A 241 -14.98 19.56 10.75
CA ASP A 241 -15.79 18.61 11.52
C ASP A 241 -15.59 17.14 11.13
N VAL A 242 -15.00 16.84 9.95
CA VAL A 242 -14.72 15.48 9.50
C VAL A 242 -13.47 15.48 8.66
N SER A 243 -12.36 15.03 9.24
CA SER A 243 -11.12 14.84 8.49
C SER A 243 -10.66 13.40 8.65
N ASN A 244 -10.64 12.69 7.53
CA ASN A 244 -9.98 11.39 7.44
C ASN A 244 -8.49 11.52 7.77
N ILE A 245 -7.86 12.68 7.50
CA ILE A 245 -6.50 12.99 7.95
C ILE A 245 -6.43 13.12 9.48
N HIS A 246 -7.44 13.69 10.14
CA HIS A 246 -7.46 13.70 11.63
C HIS A 246 -7.53 12.29 12.22
N TYR A 247 -8.24 11.37 11.57
CA TYR A 247 -8.33 9.99 12.05
C TYR A 247 -7.08 9.16 11.74
N PHE A 248 -6.66 9.15 10.46
CA PHE A 248 -5.58 8.29 9.96
C PHE A 248 -4.18 8.92 10.01
N GLY A 249 -4.08 10.23 10.17
CA GLY A 249 -2.85 11.01 9.97
C GLY A 249 -2.62 11.41 8.51
N GLU A 250 -1.47 12.04 8.27
CA GLU A 250 -1.02 12.44 6.94
C GLU A 250 -0.91 11.22 6.00
N PRO A 251 -1.25 11.37 4.70
CA PRO A 251 -1.15 10.28 3.75
C PRO A 251 0.31 9.88 3.55
N ILE A 252 0.60 8.59 3.69
CA ILE A 252 1.96 8.06 3.44
C ILE A 252 2.32 8.09 1.95
N TYR A 253 1.32 8.18 1.08
CA TYR A 253 1.49 8.36 -0.35
C TYR A 253 0.25 9.00 -1.01
N THR A 254 0.53 9.91 -1.95
CA THR A 254 -0.49 10.61 -2.74
C THR A 254 -0.19 10.51 -4.23
N TYR A 255 -1.11 9.89 -4.97
CA TYR A 255 -1.11 9.88 -6.43
C TYR A 255 -2.35 10.60 -6.95
N SER A 256 -2.17 11.87 -7.34
CA SER A 256 -3.25 12.80 -7.72
C SER A 256 -3.39 12.93 -9.24
N LEU A 257 -4.45 13.62 -9.68
CA LEU A 257 -4.61 13.99 -11.10
C LEU A 257 -3.44 14.83 -11.63
N ILE A 258 -2.80 15.64 -10.77
CA ILE A 258 -1.60 16.41 -11.13
C ILE A 258 -0.43 15.45 -11.40
N SER A 259 -0.29 14.41 -10.57
CA SER A 259 0.73 13.37 -10.74
C SER A 259 0.54 12.61 -12.06
N ILE A 260 -0.71 12.37 -12.47
CA ILE A 260 -1.03 11.74 -13.77
C ILE A 260 -0.51 12.60 -14.93
N LYS A 261 -0.82 13.90 -14.94
CA LYS A 261 -0.37 14.82 -16.01
C LYS A 261 1.15 14.86 -16.15
N LYS A 262 1.88 14.93 -15.02
CA LYS A 262 3.36 14.90 -15.03
C LYS A 262 3.91 13.58 -15.58
N SER A 263 3.30 12.45 -15.22
CA SER A 263 3.79 11.13 -15.65
C SER A 263 3.67 10.87 -17.16
N THR A 264 2.68 11.46 -17.81
CA THR A 264 2.49 11.34 -19.27
C THR A 264 3.52 12.14 -20.07
N GLU A 265 4.22 13.10 -19.45
CA GLU A 265 5.19 13.97 -20.11
C GLU A 265 6.63 13.43 -20.02
N SER A 266 6.93 12.44 -19.16
CA SER A 266 8.31 12.14 -18.71
C SER A 266 8.87 10.76 -19.07
N LEU A 267 8.18 9.92 -19.85
CA LEU A 267 8.58 8.51 -20.07
C LEU A 267 9.37 8.29 -21.37
N SER A 268 10.70 8.46 -21.31
CA SER A 268 11.64 7.95 -22.31
C SER A 268 13.05 7.73 -21.71
N SER A 269 13.29 6.68 -20.91
CA SER A 269 14.63 6.22 -20.49
C SER A 269 14.59 4.91 -19.67
N ALA A 270 15.72 4.19 -19.59
CA ALA A 270 15.93 2.90 -18.91
C ALA A 270 16.25 3.00 -17.40
N PHE A 271 15.92 1.97 -16.60
CA PHE A 271 16.04 1.94 -15.13
C PHE A 271 16.57 0.61 -14.58
N ILE A 272 17.09 0.65 -13.35
CA ILE A 272 17.48 -0.51 -12.56
C ILE A 272 16.56 -0.59 -11.33
N GLU A 273 15.74 -1.64 -11.23
CA GLU A 273 14.85 -1.88 -10.09
C GLU A 273 15.42 -3.00 -9.21
N LEU A 274 15.57 -2.74 -7.91
CA LEU A 274 15.99 -3.75 -6.93
C LEU A 274 14.74 -4.48 -6.42
N GLN A 275 14.59 -5.75 -6.81
CA GLN A 275 13.57 -6.64 -6.26
C GLN A 275 14.17 -7.48 -5.12
N PRO A 276 13.52 -7.59 -3.95
CA PRO A 276 14.14 -8.17 -2.75
C PRO A 276 14.48 -9.67 -2.82
N HIS A 277 13.94 -10.43 -3.77
CA HIS A 277 13.97 -11.91 -3.72
C HIS A 277 14.80 -12.61 -4.81
N SER A 278 15.49 -11.89 -5.69
CA SER A 278 16.20 -12.52 -6.80
C SER A 278 17.72 -12.40 -6.77
N GLY A 279 18.32 -11.57 -5.90
CA GLY A 279 19.75 -11.20 -6.05
C GLY A 279 20.06 -10.60 -7.44
N CYS A 280 19.01 -10.24 -8.19
CA CYS A 280 19.06 -9.80 -9.56
C CYS A 280 18.48 -8.39 -9.60
N ALA A 281 19.35 -7.42 -9.86
CA ALA A 281 18.95 -6.14 -10.41
C ALA A 281 18.37 -6.41 -11.81
N PHE A 282 17.07 -6.22 -11.99
CA PHE A 282 16.52 -6.21 -13.34
C PHE A 282 16.75 -4.82 -13.93
N LEU A 283 17.59 -4.80 -14.97
CA LEU A 283 17.79 -3.67 -15.85
C LEU A 283 16.58 -3.63 -16.82
N TYR A 284 15.63 -2.73 -16.58
CA TYR A 284 14.55 -2.48 -17.52
C TYR A 284 15.00 -1.43 -18.52
N TRP A 285 15.30 -1.89 -19.75
CA TRP A 285 15.25 -1.01 -20.92
C TRP A 285 13.78 -0.71 -21.23
N VAL A 286 13.42 0.57 -21.27
CA VAL A 286 12.27 1.04 -22.06
C VAL A 286 12.82 1.61 -23.35
#